data_AF-A0A956BUW2-F1
#
_entry.id   AF-A0A956BUW2-F1
#
_cell.length_a   1.000
_cell.length_b   1.000
_cell.length_c   1.000
_cell.angle_alpha   90.00
_cell.angle_beta   90.00
_cell.angle_gamma   90.00
#
_symmetry.space_group_name_H-M   'P 1'
#
loop_
_entity.id
_entity.type
_entity.pdbx_description
1 polymer ?
#
loop_
_entity_poly.entity_id
_entity_poly.type
_entity_poly.pdbx_seq_one_letter_code
_entity_poly.pdbx_strand_id
1 'polypeptide(L)'
;MSADARSRLTELALTLRHDVGKYVTRAARNLPPEDPPPVLLDMLVADLFRTDGTHTALAVYEARVSASQVSEADVPPGIRVALEALMALEPRVRAHHADAVSEACRLALVVDDACRAFVRAQEADA
;
A
#
# COMPACT_ATOMS: atom_id res chain seq x y z
N MET A 1 -16.33 -11.05 -18.28
CA MET A 1 -14.88 -11.27 -18.07
C MET A 1 -14.55 -12.70 -18.45
N SER A 2 -13.49 -12.96 -19.22
CA SER A 2 -13.07 -14.33 -19.56
C SER A 2 -12.45 -15.02 -18.33
N ALA A 3 -12.37 -16.35 -18.34
CA ALA A 3 -11.73 -17.11 -17.25
C ALA A 3 -10.25 -16.72 -17.06
N ASP A 4 -9.55 -16.44 -18.16
CA ASP A 4 -8.17 -15.97 -18.17
C ASP A 4 -8.04 -14.55 -17.57
N ALA A 5 -8.93 -13.61 -17.95
CA ALA A 5 -8.94 -12.27 -17.34
C ALA A 5 -9.23 -12.32 -15.83
N ARG A 6 -10.08 -13.24 -15.37
CA ARG A 6 -10.33 -13.46 -13.94
C ARG A 6 -9.09 -13.98 -13.21
N SER A 7 -8.40 -14.97 -13.77
CA SER A 7 -7.17 -15.52 -13.17
C SER A 7 -6.13 -14.42 -12.95
N ARG A 8 -5.91 -13.57 -13.96
CA ARG A 8 -4.99 -12.42 -13.86
C ARG A 8 -5.41 -11.42 -12.78
N LEU A 9 -6.71 -11.17 -12.64
CA LEU A 9 -7.23 -10.26 -11.61
C LEU A 9 -7.01 -10.83 -10.20
N THR A 10 -7.23 -12.13 -10.00
CA THR A 10 -6.92 -12.84 -8.75
C THR A 10 -5.43 -12.81 -8.44
N GLU A 11 -4.57 -13.10 -9.42
CA GLU A 11 -3.11 -13.05 -9.29
C GLU A 11 -2.61 -11.64 -8.94
N LEU A 12 -3.16 -10.61 -9.59
CA LEU A 12 -2.86 -9.22 -9.29
C LEU A 12 -3.27 -8.86 -7.85
N ALA A 13 -4.48 -9.24 -7.43
CA ALA A 13 -4.97 -8.96 -6.07
C ALA A 13 -4.05 -9.56 -5.00
N LEU A 14 -3.63 -10.81 -5.19
CA LEU A 14 -2.69 -11.50 -4.29
C LEU A 14 -1.31 -10.82 -4.29
N THR A 15 -0.83 -10.43 -5.47
CA THR A 15 0.46 -9.74 -5.64
C THR A 15 0.44 -8.38 -4.93
N LEU A 16 -0.59 -7.56 -5.14
CA LEU A 16 -0.71 -6.25 -4.49
C LEU A 16 -0.82 -6.38 -2.96
N ARG A 17 -1.54 -7.37 -2.44
CA ARG A 17 -1.56 -7.64 -1.00
C ARG A 17 -0.17 -7.95 -0.45
N HIS A 18 0.62 -8.73 -1.18
CA HIS A 18 1.96 -9.13 -0.75
C HIS A 18 3.00 -8.01 -0.88
N ASP A 19 3.02 -7.32 -2.02
CA ASP A 19 4.09 -6.38 -2.38
C ASP A 19 3.79 -4.93 -1.97
N VAL A 20 2.54 -4.59 -1.71
CA VAL A 20 2.14 -3.25 -1.26
C VAL A 20 1.60 -3.32 0.16
N GLY A 21 0.50 -4.05 0.40
CA GLY A 21 -0.20 -4.05 1.69
C GLY A 21 0.68 -4.48 2.88
N LYS A 22 1.45 -5.56 2.71
CA LYS A 22 2.34 -6.10 3.77
C LYS A 22 3.44 -5.12 4.18
N TYR A 23 4.08 -4.46 3.22
CA TYR A 23 5.22 -3.59 3.49
C TYR A 23 4.77 -2.24 4.07
N VAL A 24 3.71 -1.67 3.50
CA VAL A 24 3.17 -0.38 3.94
C VAL A 24 2.62 -0.44 5.37
N THR A 25 2.07 -1.59 5.81
CA THR A 25 1.50 -1.71 7.17
C THR A 25 2.44 -2.23 8.25
N ARG A 26 3.58 -2.81 7.88
CA ARG A 26 4.51 -3.40 8.86
C ARG A 26 4.97 -2.37 9.89
N ALA A 27 5.43 -1.21 9.44
CA ALA A 27 5.85 -0.16 10.36
C ALA A 27 4.66 0.55 11.03
N ALA A 28 3.58 0.80 10.29
CA ALA A 28 2.40 1.50 10.82
C ALA A 28 1.76 0.79 12.02
N ARG A 29 1.74 -0.56 12.03
CA ARG A 29 1.17 -1.35 13.13
C ARG A 29 2.08 -1.48 14.36
N ASN A 30 3.38 -1.30 14.17
CA ASN A 30 4.38 -1.46 15.23
C ASN A 30 4.80 -0.12 15.84
N LEU A 31 4.32 1.00 15.31
CA LEU A 31 4.60 2.31 15.85
C LEU A 31 3.79 2.54 17.13
N PRO A 32 4.41 2.88 18.27
CA PRO A 32 3.66 3.27 19.45
C PRO A 32 2.87 4.56 19.15
N PRO A 33 1.65 4.70 19.70
CA PRO A 33 0.76 5.81 19.38
C PRO A 33 1.23 7.15 19.96
N GLU A 34 2.06 7.11 21.01
CA GLU A 34 2.57 8.29 21.71
C GLU A 34 4.09 8.29 21.67
N ASP A 35 4.68 9.44 21.31
CA ASP A 35 6.11 9.71 21.26
C ASP A 35 6.98 8.56 20.69
N PRO A 36 6.76 8.17 19.41
CA PRO A 36 7.57 7.14 18.80
C PRO A 36 9.05 7.51 18.78
N PRO A 37 9.94 6.61 19.23
CA PRO A 37 11.37 6.82 19.13
C PRO A 37 11.79 7.19 17.70
N PRO A 38 12.73 8.13 17.50
CA PRO A 38 13.18 8.55 16.17
C PRO A 38 13.60 7.38 15.27
N VAL A 39 14.20 6.33 15.84
CA VAL A 39 14.58 5.12 15.10
C VAL A 39 13.38 4.39 14.48
N LEU A 40 12.22 4.36 15.17
CA LEU A 40 11.01 3.76 14.62
C LEU A 40 10.38 4.65 13.55
N LEU A 41 10.51 5.97 13.67
CA LEU A 41 10.08 6.92 12.62
C LEU A 41 10.94 6.77 11.36
N ASP A 42 12.24 6.60 11.50
CA ASP A 42 13.14 6.37 10.36
C ASP A 42 12.86 5.02 9.69
N MET A 43 12.55 3.98 10.47
CA MET A 43 12.09 2.69 9.95
C MET A 43 10.74 2.83 9.22
N LEU A 44 9.80 3.61 9.77
CA LEU A 44 8.52 3.92 9.11
C LEU A 44 8.75 4.62 7.77
N VAL A 45 9.62 5.64 7.73
CA VAL A 45 9.99 6.32 6.48
C VAL A 45 10.58 5.34 5.47
N ALA A 46 11.46 4.43 5.89
CA ALA A 46 12.02 3.41 5.01
C ALA A 46 10.93 2.45 4.49
N ASP A 47 10.06 1.93 5.35
CA ASP A 47 9.01 0.98 4.95
C ASP A 47 7.97 1.61 4.01
N LEU A 48 7.56 2.87 4.27
CA LEU A 48 6.53 3.55 3.48
C LEU A 48 7.06 4.08 2.14
N PHE A 49 8.28 4.61 2.12
CA PHE A 49 8.83 5.32 0.96
C PHE A 49 9.96 4.55 0.24
N ARG A 50 10.32 3.35 0.72
CA ARG A 50 11.26 2.41 0.08
C ARG A 50 10.80 0.96 0.25
N THR A 51 9.62 0.66 -0.26
CA THR A 51 8.87 -0.60 -0.08
C THR A 51 9.65 -1.86 -0.47
N ASP A 52 10.50 -1.81 -1.51
CA ASP A 52 11.40 -2.90 -1.90
C ASP A 52 12.89 -2.57 -1.69
N GLY A 53 13.17 -1.56 -0.87
CA GLY A 53 14.51 -0.98 -0.68
C GLY A 53 14.90 0.07 -1.72
N THR A 54 14.17 0.17 -2.84
CA THR A 54 14.50 1.05 -3.98
C THR A 54 13.34 1.91 -4.48
N HIS A 55 12.10 1.42 -4.41
CA HIS A 55 10.91 2.05 -4.98
C HIS A 55 9.88 2.40 -3.90
N THR A 56 9.06 3.41 -4.18
CA THR A 56 7.91 3.75 -3.35
C THR A 56 6.78 2.73 -3.53
N ALA A 57 5.87 2.66 -2.57
CA ALA A 57 4.70 1.79 -2.66
C ALA A 57 3.83 2.10 -3.89
N LEU A 58 3.73 3.38 -4.30
CA LEU A 58 3.02 3.78 -5.51
C LEU A 58 3.71 3.25 -6.78
N ALA A 59 5.04 3.37 -6.88
CA ALA A 59 5.78 2.84 -8.02
C ALA A 59 5.67 1.30 -8.12
N VAL A 60 5.71 0.60 -6.98
CA VAL A 60 5.48 -0.85 -6.93
C VAL A 60 4.07 -1.20 -7.40
N TYR A 61 3.05 -0.47 -6.95
CA TYR A 61 1.66 -0.64 -7.41
C TYR A 61 1.53 -0.45 -8.93
N GLU A 62 2.11 0.62 -9.49
CA GLU A 62 2.05 0.91 -10.93
C GLU A 62 2.72 -0.19 -11.75
N ALA A 63 3.89 -0.67 -11.31
CA ALA A 63 4.58 -1.79 -11.95
C ALA A 63 3.75 -3.10 -11.86
N ARG A 64 3.17 -3.37 -10.68
CA ARG A 64 1.98 -4.19 -10.40
C ARG A 64 0.99 -4.30 -11.56
N VAL A 65 0.22 -3.23 -11.66
CA VAL A 65 -0.91 -3.14 -12.56
C VAL A 65 -0.45 -3.24 -14.01
N SER A 66 0.64 -2.54 -14.38
CA SER A 66 1.16 -2.55 -15.75
C SER A 66 1.59 -3.96 -16.21
N ALA A 67 2.28 -4.73 -15.36
CA ALA A 67 2.75 -6.07 -15.70
C ALA A 67 1.63 -7.12 -15.79
N SER A 68 0.52 -6.91 -15.09
CA SER A 68 -0.58 -7.88 -14.98
C SER A 68 -1.47 -7.98 -16.22
N GLN A 69 -1.36 -7.03 -17.15
CA GLN A 69 -2.26 -6.89 -18.31
C GLN A 69 -3.74 -6.75 -17.92
N VAL A 70 -4.02 -6.31 -16.69
CA VAL A 70 -5.34 -5.93 -16.19
C VAL A 70 -5.51 -4.42 -16.36
N SER A 71 -6.74 -3.97 -16.65
CA SER A 71 -7.04 -2.54 -16.70
C SER A 71 -7.01 -1.96 -15.28
N GLU A 72 -6.41 -0.79 -15.10
CA GLU A 72 -6.46 -0.09 -13.82
C GLU A 72 -7.90 0.18 -13.35
N ALA A 73 -8.84 0.35 -14.29
CA ALA A 73 -10.26 0.51 -13.97
C ALA A 73 -10.89 -0.71 -13.27
N ASP A 74 -10.27 -1.90 -13.39
CA ASP A 74 -10.71 -3.13 -12.74
C ASP A 74 -10.09 -3.28 -11.34
N VAL A 75 -9.14 -2.41 -10.96
CA VAL A 75 -8.50 -2.40 -9.65
C VAL A 75 -9.25 -1.40 -8.74
N PRO A 76 -9.48 -1.72 -7.45
CA PRO A 76 -10.14 -0.79 -6.55
C PRO A 76 -9.41 0.55 -6.47
N PRO A 77 -10.06 1.68 -6.82
CA PRO A 77 -9.39 2.99 -6.91
C PRO A 77 -8.86 3.46 -5.56
N GLY A 78 -9.45 2.97 -4.46
CA GLY A 78 -9.02 3.29 -3.10
C GLY A 78 -7.56 2.93 -2.80
N ILE A 79 -6.99 1.93 -3.48
CA ILE A 79 -5.57 1.56 -3.30
C ILE A 79 -4.70 2.70 -3.81
N ARG A 80 -4.87 3.10 -5.07
CA ARG A 80 -4.11 4.19 -5.69
C ARG A 80 -4.29 5.52 -4.96
N VAL A 81 -5.54 5.90 -4.68
CA VAL A 81 -5.86 7.18 -4.01
C VAL A 81 -5.16 7.27 -2.66
N ALA A 82 -5.16 6.19 -1.87
CA ALA A 82 -4.49 6.18 -0.57
C ALA A 82 -2.96 6.22 -0.71
N LEU A 83 -2.39 5.55 -1.71
CA LEU A 83 -0.95 5.60 -2.01
C LEU A 83 -0.50 7.00 -2.45
N GLU A 84 -1.24 7.67 -3.33
CA GLU A 84 -0.95 9.04 -3.76
C GLU A 84 -1.00 10.02 -2.58
N ALA A 85 -2.04 9.90 -1.74
CA ALA A 85 -2.15 10.70 -0.50
C ALA A 85 -0.97 10.43 0.45
N LEU A 86 -0.53 9.18 0.57
CA LEU A 86 0.62 8.80 1.39
C LEU A 86 1.92 9.44 0.86
N MET A 87 2.15 9.45 -0.46
CA MET A 87 3.33 10.06 -1.07
C MET A 87 3.38 11.58 -0.84
N ALA A 88 2.22 12.25 -0.84
CA ALA A 88 2.14 13.68 -0.55
C ALA A 88 2.59 14.05 0.87
N LEU A 89 2.54 13.10 1.82
CA LEU A 89 2.97 13.31 3.20
C LEU A 89 4.48 13.16 3.40
N GLU A 90 5.20 12.60 2.42
CA GLU A 90 6.61 12.19 2.59
C GLU A 90 7.51 13.27 3.21
N PRO A 91 7.53 14.53 2.73
CA PRO A 91 8.41 15.55 3.30
C PRO A 91 8.13 15.80 4.79
N ARG A 92 6.85 15.74 5.18
CA ARG A 92 6.41 16.01 6.54
C ARG A 92 6.66 14.83 7.48
N VAL A 93 6.48 13.59 6.98
CA VAL A 93 6.82 12.36 7.71
C VAL A 93 8.32 12.28 7.93
N ARG A 94 9.14 12.62 6.91
CA ARG A 94 10.61 12.71 7.04
C ARG A 94 11.06 13.77 8.03
N ALA A 95 10.30 14.85 8.21
CA ALA A 95 10.52 15.86 9.23
C ALA A 95 9.93 15.48 10.61
N HIS A 96 9.42 14.25 10.76
CA HIS A 96 8.81 13.72 11.99
C HIS A 96 7.64 14.56 12.51
N HIS A 97 6.88 15.23 11.63
CA HIS A 97 5.66 15.92 12.05
C HIS A 97 4.61 14.92 12.52
N ALA A 98 4.22 14.99 13.79
CA ALA A 98 3.36 14.00 14.44
C ALA A 98 2.02 13.77 13.72
N ASP A 99 1.40 14.84 13.20
CA ASP A 99 0.14 14.75 12.47
C ASP A 99 0.31 14.02 11.12
N ALA A 100 1.39 14.30 10.40
CA ALA A 100 1.72 13.62 9.15
C ALA A 100 2.07 12.14 9.38
N VAL A 101 2.79 11.82 10.47
CA VAL A 101 3.10 10.44 10.86
C VAL A 101 1.82 9.67 11.17
N SER A 102 0.93 10.25 11.97
CA SER A 102 -0.36 9.64 12.32
C SER A 102 -1.22 9.39 11.07
N GLU A 103 -1.31 10.38 10.18
CA GLU A 103 -2.05 10.25 8.93
C GLU A 103 -1.43 9.22 7.98
N ALA A 104 -0.09 9.16 7.90
CA ALA A 104 0.61 8.15 7.11
C ALA A 104 0.31 6.73 7.61
N CYS A 105 0.32 6.51 8.94
CA CYS A 105 -0.06 5.24 9.53
C CYS A 105 -1.52 4.89 9.23
N ARG A 106 -2.44 5.86 9.30
CA ARG A 106 -3.85 5.66 8.96
C ARG A 106 -4.03 5.27 7.48
N LEU A 107 -3.40 6.00 6.55
CA LEU A 107 -3.43 5.71 5.12
C LEU A 107 -2.82 4.35 4.79
N ALA A 108 -1.73 3.98 5.47
CA ALA A 108 -1.12 2.67 5.32
C ALA A 108 -2.09 1.53 5.64
N LEU A 109 -2.88 1.67 6.72
CA LEU A 109 -3.92 0.70 7.07
C LEU A 109 -5.05 0.66 6.03
N VAL A 110 -5.47 1.83 5.52
CA VAL A 110 -6.46 1.91 4.43
C VAL A 110 -5.99 1.16 3.18
N VAL A 111 -4.71 1.26 2.82
CA VAL A 111 -4.12 0.51 1.69
C VAL A 111 -4.21 -1.00 1.92
N ASP A 112 -3.80 -1.51 3.08
CA ASP A 112 -3.88 -2.96 3.37
C ASP A 112 -5.32 -3.46 3.41
N ASP A 113 -6.24 -2.70 4.00
CA ASP A 113 -7.65 -3.06 4.03
C ASP A 113 -8.25 -3.10 2.62
N ALA A 114 -7.89 -2.15 1.75
CA ALA A 114 -8.30 -2.15 0.35
C ALA A 114 -7.71 -3.34 -0.43
N CYS A 115 -6.43 -3.68 -0.23
CA CYS A 115 -5.82 -4.87 -0.83
C CYS A 115 -6.49 -6.17 -0.33
N ARG A 116 -6.82 -6.28 0.96
CA ARG A 116 -7.54 -7.44 1.51
C ARG A 116 -8.96 -7.54 0.96
N ALA A 117 -9.66 -6.42 0.86
CA ALA A 117 -10.99 -6.37 0.26
C ALA A 117 -10.94 -6.79 -1.22
N PHE A 118 -9.91 -6.37 -1.95
CA PHE A 118 -9.72 -6.77 -3.33
C PHE A 118 -9.56 -8.29 -3.46
N VAL A 119 -8.69 -8.91 -2.66
CA VAL A 119 -8.52 -10.38 -2.65
C VAL A 119 -9.83 -11.09 -2.34
N ARG A 120 -10.57 -10.65 -1.30
CA ARG A 120 -11.86 -11.25 -0.95
C ARG A 120 -12.90 -11.14 -2.07
N ALA A 121 -12.93 -10.04 -2.81
CA ALA A 121 -13.82 -9.89 -3.96
C ALA A 121 -13.47 -10.91 -5.05
N GLN A 122 -12.17 -11.16 -5.29
CA GLN A 122 -11.74 -12.16 -6.27
C GLN A 122 -12.05 -13.60 -5.85
N GLU A 123 -12.09 -13.88 -4.54
CA GLU A 123 -12.47 -15.20 -4.00
C GLU A 123 -13.99 -15.43 -4.01
N ALA A 124 -14.80 -14.38 -3.81
CA ALA A 124 -16.26 -14.47 -3.83
C ALA A 124 -16.84 -14.65 -5.25
N ASP A 125 -16.10 -14.19 -6.26
CA ASP A 125 -16.46 -14.29 -7.68
C ASP A 125 -15.84 -15.53 -8.38
N ALA A 126 -15.16 -16.40 -7.62
CA ALA A 126 -14.54 -17.65 -8.08
C ALA A 126 -15.53 -18.82 -8.04
#